data_AF-A0A8C4ZLM3-F1
#
_entry.id   AF-A0A8C4ZLM3-F1
#
_cell.length_a   1.000
_cell.length_b   1.000
_cell.length_c   1.000
_cell.angle_alpha   90.00
_cell.angle_beta   90.00
_cell.angle_gamma   90.00
#
_symmetry.space_group_name_H-M   'P 1'
#
loop_
_entity.id
_entity.type
_entity.pdbx_description
1 polymer ?
#
loop_
_entity_poly.entity_id
_entity_poly.type
_entity_poly.pdbx_seq_one_letter_code
_entity_poly.pdbx_strand_id
1 'polypeptide(L)'
;MGSAESSTRRVSFGVDEEERVRILRGVKLTEDVLQRMRGVANMAPSPPSTPTASSQPDPASKPKEPGEVLYERQQQIMAEELAKVAKKEREAAREEMSAVLRGERLMALQESEKAQQLAKRLQKKDADLKVMDAFYKEQLDLLEKRVGHTHMHTHTHSNITDTHTHTHTHTHTHTHTHTHTHTHTHTHTHSLRRGGLQ
;
A
#
# COMPACT_ATOMS: atom_id res chain seq x y z
N MET A 1 -34.36 23.27 45.09
CA MET A 1 -35.00 22.94 43.80
C MET A 1 -33.90 22.89 42.74
N GLY A 2 -33.30 21.73 42.53
CA GLY A 2 -32.19 21.55 41.58
C GLY A 2 -32.72 21.20 40.20
N SER A 3 -32.55 22.11 39.23
CA SER A 3 -32.83 21.81 37.82
C SER A 3 -31.58 21.16 37.22
N ALA A 4 -31.57 19.83 37.15
CA ALA A 4 -30.53 19.07 36.49
C ALA A 4 -30.80 19.03 34.97
N GLU A 5 -30.65 20.17 34.28
CA GLU A 5 -30.52 20.15 32.83
C GLU A 5 -29.10 19.71 32.47
N SER A 6 -28.87 18.40 32.48
CA SER A 6 -27.67 17.81 31.89
C SER A 6 -27.77 17.93 30.37
N SER A 7 -27.43 19.12 29.86
CA SER A 7 -27.29 19.35 28.42
C SER A 7 -26.09 18.52 27.93
N THR A 8 -26.34 17.49 27.13
CA THR A 8 -25.31 16.65 26.52
C THR A 8 -24.44 17.48 25.57
N ARG A 9 -23.32 18.00 26.09
CA ARG A 9 -22.36 18.80 25.30
C ARG A 9 -21.46 17.86 24.50
N ARG A 10 -21.45 18.04 23.18
CA ARG A 10 -20.62 17.24 22.26
C ARG A 10 -19.18 17.74 22.28
N VAL A 11 -18.24 16.81 22.38
CA VAL A 11 -16.78 17.06 22.29
C VAL A 11 -16.23 16.28 21.10
N SER A 12 -15.39 16.91 20.28
CA SER A 12 -14.67 16.22 19.20
C SER A 12 -13.19 16.10 19.53
N PHE A 13 -12.63 14.92 19.29
CA PHE A 13 -11.22 14.59 19.50
C PHE A 13 -10.50 14.45 18.16
N GLY A 14 -9.19 14.68 18.19
CA GLY A 14 -8.26 14.51 17.07
C GLY A 14 -6.91 14.05 17.60
N VAL A 15 -6.08 13.52 16.72
CA VAL A 15 -4.72 13.06 17.05
C VAL A 15 -3.73 14.02 16.39
N ASP A 16 -2.74 14.51 17.14
CA ASP A 16 -1.69 15.39 16.60
C ASP A 16 -0.58 14.59 15.88
N GLU A 17 0.38 15.30 15.29
CA GLU A 17 1.52 14.72 14.54
C GLU A 17 2.44 13.85 15.40
N GLU A 18 2.30 13.94 16.72
CA GLU A 18 3.04 13.17 17.70
C GLU A 18 2.15 12.15 18.42
N GLU A 19 1.04 11.75 17.77
CA GLU A 19 0.11 10.70 18.19
C GLU A 19 -0.63 10.97 19.51
N ARG A 20 -0.67 12.22 20.00
CA ARG A 20 -1.39 12.59 21.22
C ARG A 20 -2.83 12.99 20.90
N VAL A 21 -3.77 12.43 21.67
CA VAL A 21 -5.19 12.77 21.57
C VAL A 21 -5.43 14.17 22.14
N ARG A 22 -5.92 15.08 21.29
CA ARG A 22 -6.31 16.45 21.66
C ARG A 22 -7.79 16.68 21.40
N ILE A 23 -8.39 17.62 22.14
CA ILE A 23 -9.75 18.06 21.90
C ILE A 23 -9.74 19.14 20.81
N LEU A 24 -10.44 18.90 19.70
CA LEU A 24 -10.56 19.82 18.57
C LEU A 24 -11.65 20.86 18.79
N ARG A 25 -12.80 20.46 19.35
CA ARG A 25 -13.94 21.36 19.63
C ARG A 25 -14.66 20.91 20.90
N GLY A 26 -14.89 21.84 21.81
CA GLY A 26 -15.55 21.59 23.09
C GLY A 26 -15.63 22.84 23.95
N VAL A 27 -16.09 22.68 25.19
CA VAL A 27 -16.15 23.77 26.18
C VAL A 27 -14.88 23.74 27.03
N LYS A 28 -14.15 24.84 27.07
CA LYS A 28 -12.98 25.01 27.95
C LYS A 28 -13.47 25.20 29.38
N LEU A 29 -13.08 24.30 30.27
CA LEU A 29 -13.30 24.46 31.71
C LEU A 29 -12.41 25.59 32.24
N THR A 30 -12.93 26.38 33.18
CA THR A 30 -12.17 27.44 33.84
C THR A 30 -11.12 26.83 34.78
N GLU A 31 -10.06 27.57 35.06
CA GLU A 31 -8.96 27.11 35.92
C GLU A 31 -9.47 26.69 37.30
N ASP A 32 -10.41 27.43 37.88
CA ASP A 32 -11.02 27.07 39.17
C ASP A 32 -11.75 25.73 39.14
N VAL A 33 -12.41 25.40 38.03
CA VAL A 33 -13.11 24.11 37.85
C VAL A 33 -12.08 22.99 37.66
N LEU A 34 -11.02 23.24 36.88
CA LEU A 34 -9.92 22.30 36.70
C LEU A 34 -9.16 22.06 38.02
N GLN A 35 -8.90 23.10 38.80
CA GLN A 35 -8.27 23.05 40.12
C GLN A 35 -9.13 22.25 41.11
N ARG A 36 -10.46 22.44 41.08
CA ARG A 36 -11.41 21.64 41.87
C ARG A 36 -11.46 20.18 41.43
N MET A 37 -11.45 19.91 40.13
CA MET A 37 -11.42 18.54 39.59
C MET A 37 -10.09 17.83 39.85
N ARG A 38 -8.99 18.59 39.88
CA ARG A 38 -7.63 18.09 40.21
C ARG A 38 -7.41 18.02 41.73
N GLY A 39 -8.25 18.70 42.52
CA GLY A 39 -8.10 18.97 43.95
C GLY A 39 -8.75 17.98 44.92
N VAL A 40 -9.11 16.76 44.50
CA VAL A 40 -9.48 15.67 45.43
C VAL A 40 -8.26 14.88 45.97
N ALA A 41 -7.04 15.27 45.59
CA ALA A 41 -5.80 14.63 46.07
C ALA A 41 -4.90 15.55 46.91
N ASN A 42 -5.32 16.76 47.28
CA ASN A 42 -4.50 17.61 48.16
C ASN A 42 -5.36 18.61 48.96
N MET A 43 -5.86 18.17 50.11
CA MET A 43 -6.32 19.07 51.19
C MET A 43 -5.21 19.20 52.23
N ALA A 44 -4.66 20.40 52.39
CA ALA A 44 -4.46 21.16 53.64
C ALA A 44 -3.51 22.36 53.40
N PRO A 45 -3.48 23.39 54.27
CA PRO A 45 -4.46 24.47 54.40
C PRO A 45 -3.83 25.87 54.18
N SER A 46 -4.67 26.91 54.18
CA SER A 46 -4.33 28.34 54.08
C SER A 46 -3.61 28.94 55.32
N PRO A 47 -2.84 30.03 55.16
CA PRO A 47 -2.78 31.14 56.13
C PRO A 47 -3.04 32.51 55.43
N PRO A 48 -3.19 33.68 56.12
CA PRO A 48 -2.80 33.97 57.50
C PRO A 48 -3.82 34.75 58.37
N SER A 49 -3.73 34.58 59.68
CA SER A 49 -4.17 35.58 60.66
C SER A 49 -3.34 35.46 61.95
N THR A 50 -2.45 36.41 62.17
CA THR A 50 -2.00 36.85 63.51
C THR A 50 -3.10 37.76 64.09
N PRO A 51 -3.26 37.92 65.42
CA PRO A 51 -2.17 38.07 66.40
C PRO A 51 -2.37 37.26 67.69
N THR A 52 -1.32 37.15 68.51
CA THR A 52 -1.30 37.50 69.95
C THR A 52 0.01 36.99 70.53
N ALA A 53 0.76 37.92 71.12
CA ALA A 53 1.95 37.62 71.90
C ALA A 53 1.59 36.78 73.12
N SER A 54 2.21 35.61 73.24
CA SER A 54 2.37 34.91 74.51
C SER A 54 3.77 34.31 74.48
N SER A 55 4.64 34.95 75.22
CA SER A 55 5.95 34.46 75.63
C SER A 55 5.79 33.11 76.34
N GLN A 56 6.12 32.01 75.67
CA GLN A 56 6.52 30.76 76.31
C GLN A 56 7.97 30.46 75.95
N PRO A 57 8.84 30.21 76.95
CA PRO A 57 10.21 29.84 76.69
C PRO A 57 10.26 28.45 76.03
N ASP A 58 11.18 28.28 75.10
CA ASP A 58 11.54 27.01 74.48
C ASP A 58 11.50 25.86 75.50
N PRO A 59 10.73 24.78 75.27
CA PRO A 59 11.06 23.53 75.92
C PRO A 59 12.32 23.04 75.21
N ALA A 60 13.45 23.22 75.91
CA ALA A 60 14.71 22.57 75.62
C ALA A 60 14.48 21.22 74.93
N SER A 61 15.11 21.07 73.75
CA SER A 61 15.30 19.80 73.06
C SER A 61 15.66 18.73 74.09
N LYS A 62 14.69 17.90 74.47
CA LYS A 62 14.94 16.73 75.30
C LYS A 62 16.01 15.91 74.56
N PRO A 63 17.09 15.51 75.23
CA PRO A 63 18.02 14.57 74.62
C PRO A 63 17.20 13.33 74.22
N LYS A 64 17.18 13.01 72.92
CA LYS A 64 16.52 11.81 72.41
C LYS A 64 17.01 10.64 73.26
N GLU A 65 16.07 9.90 73.86
CA GLU A 65 16.38 8.71 74.64
C GLU A 65 17.26 7.80 73.77
N PRO A 66 18.31 7.14 74.31
CA PRO A 66 19.23 6.34 73.50
C PRO A 66 18.53 5.26 72.65
N GLY A 67 17.32 4.82 73.04
CA GLY A 67 16.47 3.94 72.23
C GLY A 67 15.83 4.59 71.00
N GLU A 68 15.47 5.88 71.05
CA GLU A 68 14.90 6.63 69.92
C GLU A 68 15.96 6.91 68.85
N VAL A 69 17.20 7.20 69.26
CA VAL A 69 18.32 7.46 68.33
C VAL A 69 18.67 6.20 67.53
N LEU A 70 18.62 5.03 68.17
CA LEU A 70 18.87 3.74 67.49
C LEU A 70 17.74 3.40 66.52
N TYR A 71 16.49 3.66 66.89
CA TYR A 71 15.34 3.43 66.02
C TYR A 71 15.35 4.36 64.80
N GLU A 72 15.69 5.62 64.97
CA GLU A 72 15.82 6.58 63.87
C GLU A 72 17.02 6.23 62.97
N ARG A 73 18.15 5.78 63.53
CA ARG A 73 19.28 5.23 62.78
C ARG A 73 18.86 4.02 61.95
N GLN A 74 18.06 3.11 62.51
CA GLN A 74 17.51 1.94 61.81
C GLN A 74 16.58 2.38 60.66
N GLN A 75 15.71 3.37 60.88
CA GLN A 75 14.84 3.93 59.85
C GLN A 75 15.63 4.56 58.69
N GLN A 76 16.71 5.29 58.99
CA GLN A 76 17.59 5.89 57.97
C GLN A 76 18.27 4.82 57.11
N ILE A 77 18.76 3.74 57.72
CA ILE A 77 19.38 2.62 56.99
C ILE A 77 18.36 1.97 56.06
N MET A 78 17.14 1.70 56.54
CA MET A 78 16.09 1.13 55.69
C MET A 78 15.69 2.07 54.55
N ALA A 79 15.62 3.38 54.81
CA ALA A 79 15.31 4.38 53.79
C ALA A 79 16.42 4.51 52.73
N GLU A 80 17.69 4.45 53.14
CA GLU A 80 18.83 4.48 52.22
C GLU A 80 18.88 3.23 51.33
N GLU A 81 18.64 2.04 51.89
CA GLU A 81 18.57 0.80 51.11
C GLU A 81 17.39 0.81 50.13
N LEU A 82 16.21 1.31 50.52
CA LEU A 82 15.09 1.54 49.60
C LEU A 82 15.44 2.53 48.49
N ALA A 83 16.17 3.61 48.81
CA ALA A 83 16.60 4.58 47.81
C ALA A 83 17.62 3.97 46.81
N LYS A 84 18.54 3.12 47.30
CA LYS A 84 19.48 2.37 46.44
C LYS A 84 18.75 1.40 45.53
N VAL A 85 17.78 0.65 46.06
CA VAL A 85 16.95 -0.28 45.27
C VAL A 85 16.17 0.49 44.21
N ALA A 86 15.50 1.59 44.59
CA ALA A 86 14.73 2.42 43.66
C ALA A 86 15.61 3.09 42.59
N LYS A 87 16.87 3.42 42.90
CA LYS A 87 17.82 3.93 41.91
C LYS A 87 18.24 2.82 40.94
N LYS A 88 18.61 1.65 41.46
CA LYS A 88 18.99 0.49 40.65
C LYS A 88 17.85 0.03 39.74
N GLU A 89 16.61 0.04 40.23
CA GLU A 89 15.42 -0.28 39.44
C GLU A 89 15.19 0.73 38.31
N ARG A 90 15.33 2.04 38.59
CA ARG A 90 15.25 3.08 37.56
C ARG A 90 16.36 2.98 36.52
N GLU A 91 17.58 2.63 36.93
CA GLU A 91 18.70 2.43 36.01
C GLU A 91 18.48 1.18 35.16
N ALA A 92 18.06 0.06 35.75
CA ALA A 92 17.71 -1.15 35.02
C ALA A 92 16.58 -0.89 33.99
N ALA A 93 15.52 -0.18 34.38
CA ALA A 93 14.43 0.19 33.46
C ALA A 93 14.89 1.09 32.30
N ARG A 94 15.85 2.01 32.56
CA ARG A 94 16.46 2.85 31.52
C ARG A 94 17.33 2.03 30.58
N GLU A 95 18.13 1.11 31.11
CA GLU A 95 18.96 0.22 30.30
C GLU A 95 18.11 -0.70 29.44
N GLU A 96 17.02 -1.24 29.99
CA GLU A 96 16.04 -2.04 29.25
C GLU A 96 15.39 -1.24 28.12
N MET A 97 14.90 -0.03 28.40
CA MET A 97 14.38 0.88 27.37
C MET A 97 15.43 1.19 26.30
N SER A 98 16.69 1.41 26.70
CA SER A 98 17.78 1.61 25.75
C SER A 98 18.07 0.38 24.90
N ALA A 99 17.90 -0.83 25.45
CA ALA A 99 18.09 -2.09 24.73
C ALA A 99 16.95 -2.32 23.72
N VAL A 100 15.71 -2.02 24.10
CA VAL A 100 14.55 -2.04 23.19
C VAL A 100 14.77 -1.09 22.02
N LEU A 101 15.13 0.17 22.28
CA LEU A 101 15.42 1.15 21.22
C LEU A 101 16.56 0.72 20.30
N ARG A 102 17.61 0.06 20.83
CA ARG A 102 18.68 -0.52 20.01
C ARG A 102 18.14 -1.65 19.12
N GLY A 103 17.31 -2.53 19.67
CA GLY A 103 16.66 -3.60 18.92
C GLY A 103 15.77 -3.06 17.80
N GLU A 104 14.90 -2.10 18.11
CA GLU A 104 14.04 -1.42 17.13
C GLU A 104 14.85 -0.77 16.02
N ARG A 105 15.95 -0.08 16.37
CA ARG A 105 16.83 0.55 15.37
C ARG A 105 17.47 -0.48 14.42
N LEU A 106 17.87 -1.64 14.92
CA LEU A 106 18.42 -2.71 14.07
C LEU A 106 17.35 -3.30 13.15
N MET A 107 16.15 -3.52 13.66
CA MET A 107 15.02 -4.00 12.86
C MET A 107 14.66 -2.99 11.76
N ALA A 108 14.61 -1.70 12.09
CA ALA A 108 14.35 -0.63 11.12
C ALA A 108 15.42 -0.57 10.02
N LEU A 109 16.70 -0.77 10.34
CA LEU A 109 17.76 -0.85 9.34
C LEU A 109 17.61 -2.07 8.42
N GLN A 110 17.30 -3.24 9.00
CA GLN A 110 17.05 -4.46 8.21
C GLN A 110 15.83 -4.29 7.29
N GLU A 111 14.77 -3.67 7.79
CA GLU A 111 13.57 -3.38 7.00
C GLU A 111 13.87 -2.38 5.88
N SER A 112 14.64 -1.32 6.16
CA SER A 112 15.10 -0.36 5.15
C SER A 112 15.93 -1.06 4.06
N GLU A 113 16.81 -1.98 4.41
CA GLU A 113 17.60 -2.73 3.42
C GLU A 113 16.69 -3.58 2.50
N LYS A 114 15.72 -4.30 3.08
CA LYS A 114 14.73 -5.06 2.31
C LYS A 114 13.91 -4.15 1.39
N ALA A 115 13.48 -2.99 1.89
CA ALA A 115 12.75 -2.00 1.11
C ALA A 115 13.58 -1.48 -0.06
N GLN A 116 14.87 -1.19 0.15
CA GLN A 116 15.79 -0.79 -0.93
C GLN A 116 15.98 -1.88 -1.99
N GLN A 117 16.08 -3.15 -1.58
CA GLN A 117 16.17 -4.27 -2.52
C GLN A 117 14.88 -4.39 -3.37
N LEU A 118 13.72 -4.25 -2.74
CA LEU A 118 12.43 -4.26 -3.44
C LEU A 118 12.32 -3.08 -4.42
N ALA A 119 12.75 -1.88 -4.01
CA ALA A 119 12.77 -0.70 -4.86
C ALA A 119 13.65 -0.90 -6.11
N LYS A 120 14.84 -1.50 -5.96
CA LYS A 120 15.70 -1.85 -7.11
C LYS A 120 15.02 -2.84 -8.06
N ARG A 121 14.31 -3.83 -7.51
CA ARG A 121 13.56 -4.82 -8.31
C ARG A 121 12.40 -4.17 -9.07
N LEU A 122 11.70 -3.23 -8.44
CA LEU A 122 10.65 -2.43 -9.09
C LEU A 122 11.23 -1.56 -10.20
N GLN A 123 12.32 -0.84 -9.95
CA GLN A 123 12.98 -0.01 -10.97
C GLN A 123 13.39 -0.84 -12.20
N LYS A 124 13.91 -2.06 -11.98
CA LYS A 124 14.23 -2.98 -13.09
C LYS A 124 12.97 -3.35 -13.88
N LYS A 125 11.88 -3.70 -13.19
CA LYS A 125 10.60 -4.03 -13.83
C LYS A 125 10.02 -2.84 -14.61
N ASP A 126 10.14 -1.63 -14.09
CA ASP A 126 9.71 -0.42 -14.78
C ASP A 126 10.55 -0.17 -16.04
N ALA A 127 11.86 -0.43 -16.00
CA ALA A 127 12.72 -0.34 -17.16
C ALA A 127 12.33 -1.37 -18.24
N ASP A 128 12.11 -2.63 -17.83
CA ASP A 128 11.65 -3.69 -18.73
C ASP A 128 10.30 -3.32 -19.37
N LEU A 129 9.36 -2.79 -18.58
CA LEU A 129 8.06 -2.33 -19.07
C LEU A 129 8.19 -1.18 -20.06
N LYS A 130 9.08 -0.22 -19.83
CA LYS A 130 9.34 0.88 -20.79
C LYS A 130 9.88 0.37 -22.12
N VAL A 131 10.76 -0.63 -22.09
CA VAL A 131 11.28 -1.26 -23.32
C VAL A 131 10.15 -1.95 -24.08
N MET A 132 9.27 -2.68 -23.38
CA MET A 132 8.11 -3.31 -24.01
C MET A 132 7.12 -2.28 -24.56
N ASP A 133 6.83 -1.21 -23.82
CA ASP A 133 5.96 -0.11 -24.27
C ASP A 133 6.51 0.56 -25.54
N ALA A 134 7.83 0.83 -25.59
CA ALA A 134 8.48 1.35 -26.78
C ALA A 134 8.36 0.39 -27.98
N PHE A 135 8.57 -0.91 -27.76
CA PHE A 135 8.41 -1.93 -28.79
C PHE A 135 6.97 -1.95 -29.35
N TYR A 136 5.96 -1.93 -28.48
CA TYR A 136 4.56 -1.93 -28.94
C TYR A 136 4.19 -0.66 -29.69
N LYS A 137 4.70 0.51 -29.27
CA LYS A 137 4.51 1.77 -29.98
C LYS A 137 5.13 1.73 -31.38
N GLU A 138 6.32 1.17 -31.51
CA GLU A 138 6.97 1.00 -32.83
C GLU A 138 6.17 0.06 -33.73
N GLN A 139 5.66 -1.05 -33.20
CA GLN A 139 4.82 -1.97 -33.98
C GLN A 139 3.52 -1.29 -34.46
N LEU A 140 2.89 -0.46 -33.62
CA LEU A 140 1.70 0.30 -33.99
C LEU A 140 1.99 1.30 -35.12
N ASP A 141 3.08 2.06 -35.01
CA ASP A 141 3.50 3.02 -36.06
C ASP A 141 3.81 2.32 -37.39
N LEU A 142 4.44 1.14 -37.35
CA LEU A 142 4.66 0.31 -38.55
C LEU A 142 3.36 -0.19 -39.18
N LEU A 143 2.38 -0.58 -38.36
CA LEU A 143 1.07 -1.01 -38.84
C LEU A 143 0.31 0.16 -39.49
N GLU A 144 0.30 1.33 -38.87
CA GLU A 144 -0.32 2.53 -39.43
C GLU A 144 0.30 2.92 -40.77
N LYS A 145 1.63 2.91 -40.88
CA LYS A 145 2.36 3.14 -42.14
C LYS A 145 2.01 2.12 -43.21
N ARG A 146 1.92 0.83 -42.85
CA ARG A 146 1.55 -0.24 -43.79
C ARG A 146 0.13 -0.06 -44.31
N VAL A 147 -0.82 0.21 -43.41
CA VAL A 147 -2.23 0.45 -43.78
C VAL A 147 -2.34 1.67 -44.69
N GLY A 148 -1.67 2.77 -44.36
CA GLY A 148 -1.64 3.97 -45.19
C GLY A 148 -1.05 3.73 -46.59
N HIS A 149 0.06 2.98 -46.67
CA HIS A 149 0.69 2.62 -47.94
C HIS A 149 -0.23 1.75 -48.80
N THR A 150 -0.80 0.68 -48.23
CA THR A 150 -1.73 -0.20 -48.97
C THR A 150 -2.96 0.58 -49.43
N HIS A 151 -3.55 1.41 -48.56
CA HIS A 151 -4.71 2.22 -48.91
C HIS A 151 -4.41 3.17 -50.08
N MET A 152 -3.26 3.85 -50.07
CA MET A 152 -2.82 4.72 -51.17
C MET A 152 -2.55 3.94 -52.47
N HIS A 153 -1.92 2.76 -52.38
CA HIS A 153 -1.64 1.92 -53.55
C HIS A 153 -2.93 1.41 -54.19
N THR A 154 -3.90 0.97 -53.39
CA THR A 154 -5.23 0.54 -53.88
C THR A 154 -6.01 1.69 -54.50
N HIS A 155 -6.01 2.89 -53.89
CA HIS A 155 -6.71 4.05 -54.46
C HIS A 155 -6.10 4.49 -55.80
N THR A 156 -4.76 4.46 -55.90
CA THR A 156 -4.06 4.79 -57.14
C THR A 156 -4.30 3.75 -58.23
N HIS A 157 -4.24 2.45 -57.91
CA HIS A 157 -4.54 1.40 -58.88
C HIS A 157 -6.01 1.42 -59.33
N SER A 158 -6.96 1.66 -58.42
CA SER A 158 -8.39 1.77 -58.75
C SER A 158 -8.66 2.93 -59.71
N ASN A 159 -8.07 4.10 -59.47
CA ASN A 159 -8.22 5.26 -60.35
C ASN A 159 -7.57 5.03 -61.73
N ILE A 160 -6.42 4.35 -61.79
CA ILE A 160 -5.77 4.00 -63.06
C ILE A 160 -6.61 2.98 -63.84
N THR A 161 -7.22 2.00 -63.17
CA THR A 161 -8.13 1.04 -63.83
C THR A 161 -9.45 1.66 -64.27
N ASP A 162 -10.00 2.64 -63.53
CA ASP A 162 -11.22 3.35 -63.93
C ASP A 162 -10.98 4.32 -65.11
N THR A 163 -9.74 4.82 -65.27
CA THR A 163 -9.37 5.66 -66.42
C THR A 163 -8.99 4.84 -67.66
N HIS A 164 -8.65 3.57 -67.48
CA HIS A 164 -8.50 2.62 -68.58
C HIS A 164 -9.85 1.94 -68.89
N THR A 165 -10.70 2.64 -69.65
CA THR A 165 -11.78 2.00 -70.40
C THR A 165 -11.17 1.01 -71.40
N HIS A 166 -10.87 -0.22 -70.96
CA HIS A 166 -10.51 -1.30 -71.85
C HIS A 166 -11.77 -1.85 -72.50
N THR A 167 -12.03 -1.41 -73.73
CA THR A 167 -12.93 -2.10 -74.67
C THR A 167 -12.32 -3.44 -75.01
N HIS A 168 -12.61 -4.47 -74.21
CA HIS A 168 -12.30 -5.85 -74.58
C HIS A 168 -13.40 -6.39 -75.52
N THR A 169 -13.08 -6.42 -76.82
CA THR A 169 -13.85 -7.17 -77.81
C THR A 169 -13.51 -8.65 -77.64
N HIS A 170 -14.39 -9.40 -76.96
CA HIS A 170 -14.28 -10.86 -76.91
C HIS A 170 -14.86 -11.47 -78.19
N THR A 171 -13.99 -12.02 -79.04
CA THR A 171 -14.37 -12.91 -80.15
C THR A 171 -14.47 -14.32 -79.61
N HIS A 172 -15.70 -14.83 -79.45
CA HIS A 172 -15.91 -16.24 -79.14
C HIS A 172 -15.83 -17.09 -80.41
N THR A 173 -14.77 -17.90 -80.51
CA THR A 173 -14.66 -18.98 -81.51
C THR A 173 -15.31 -20.23 -80.93
N HIS A 174 -16.47 -20.62 -81.45
CA HIS A 174 -17.08 -21.90 -81.12
C HIS A 174 -16.41 -23.01 -81.93
N THR A 175 -15.69 -23.90 -81.24
CA THR A 175 -15.19 -25.15 -81.80
C THR A 175 -16.25 -26.22 -81.61
N HIS A 176 -16.89 -26.66 -82.70
CA HIS A 176 -17.75 -27.83 -82.67
C HIS A 176 -16.92 -29.11 -82.79
N THR A 177 -16.98 -29.94 -81.74
CA THR A 177 -16.43 -31.30 -81.74
C THR A 177 -17.51 -32.27 -82.20
N HIS A 178 -17.37 -32.83 -83.40
CA HIS A 178 -18.21 -33.94 -83.84
C HIS A 178 -17.66 -35.27 -83.32
N THR A 179 -18.48 -35.99 -82.57
CA THR A 179 -18.23 -37.38 -82.16
C THR A 179 -18.83 -38.32 -83.20
N HIS A 180 -17.99 -39.01 -83.97
CA HIS A 180 -18.45 -40.10 -84.83
C HIS A 180 -18.49 -41.42 -84.04
N THR A 181 -19.67 -42.04 -83.98
CA THR A 181 -19.87 -43.41 -83.48
C THR A 181 -19.74 -44.38 -84.64
N HIS A 182 -18.64 -45.13 -84.70
CA HIS A 182 -18.53 -46.24 -85.64
C HIS A 182 -19.25 -47.48 -85.08
N THR A 183 -20.20 -47.99 -85.85
CA THR A 183 -20.83 -49.31 -85.62
C THR A 183 -20.03 -50.35 -86.38
N HIS A 184 -19.40 -51.28 -85.66
CA HIS A 184 -18.64 -52.38 -86.24
C HIS A 184 -19.58 -53.55 -86.59
N THR A 185 -19.71 -53.87 -87.87
CA THR A 185 -20.37 -55.10 -88.33
C THR A 185 -19.34 -56.22 -88.38
N HIS A 186 -19.51 -57.23 -87.52
CA HIS A 186 -18.71 -58.46 -87.55
C HIS A 186 -19.27 -59.42 -88.61
N THR A 187 -18.49 -59.73 -89.64
CA THR A 187 -18.79 -60.83 -90.57
C THR A 187 -18.10 -62.09 -90.07
N HIS A 188 -18.91 -63.10 -89.70
CA HIS A 188 -18.45 -64.42 -89.30
C HIS A 188 -17.94 -65.22 -90.51
N THR A 189 -16.68 -65.66 -90.43
CA THR A 189 -16.07 -66.66 -91.30
C THR A 189 -16.67 -68.03 -91.00
N HIS A 190 -17.44 -68.58 -91.93
CA HIS A 190 -17.83 -70.00 -91.91
C HIS A 190 -16.97 -70.79 -92.91
N SER A 191 -16.01 -71.50 -92.34
CA SER A 191 -15.26 -72.57 -93.00
C SER A 191 -16.14 -73.82 -93.08
N LEU A 192 -16.68 -74.15 -94.25
CA LEU A 192 -17.19 -75.50 -94.49
C LEU A 192 -16.62 -76.10 -95.78
N ARG A 193 -16.03 -77.29 -95.57
CA ARG A 193 -15.44 -78.21 -96.53
C ARG A 193 -16.33 -78.50 -97.76
N ARG A 194 -15.65 -78.78 -98.88
CA ARG A 194 -15.60 -80.08 -99.59
C ARG A 194 -15.94 -79.97 -101.08
N GLY A 195 -14.94 -80.29 -101.91
CA GLY A 195 -15.08 -81.34 -102.93
C GLY A 195 -15.39 -80.94 -104.36
N GLY A 196 -14.35 -81.09 -105.21
CA GLY A 196 -14.45 -81.81 -106.49
C GLY A 196 -14.47 -80.95 -107.75
N LEU A 197 -13.49 -81.19 -108.63
CA LEU A 197 -13.70 -81.45 -110.07
C LEU A 197 -12.38 -81.83 -110.76
N GLN A 198 -12.42 -83.02 -111.38
CA GLN A 198 -11.57 -83.60 -112.43
C GLN A 198 -10.13 -84.01 -112.09
#